data_AF-X1PWI7-F1
#
_entry.id   AF-X1PWI7-F1
#
_cell.length_a   1.000
_cell.length_b   1.000
_cell.length_c   1.000
_cell.angle_alpha   90.00
_cell.angle_beta   90.00
_cell.angle_gamma   90.00
#
_symmetry.space_group_name_H-M   'P 1'
#
loop_
_entity.id
_entity.type
_entity.pdbx_description
1 polymer ?
#
loop_
_entity_poly.entity_id
_entity_poly.type
_entity_poly.pdbx_seq_one_letter_code
_entity_poly.pdbx_strand_id
1 'polypeptide(L)'
;MKKKGFDMSKLEDTLARLSNPETSTWTPSPRTQRTKVDRKFFLDTLVEFKKAGYEATWSNKHTRVELRIYDVPYIYWGFRRAAEALIERMKEWNNE
;
A
#
# COMPACT_ATOMS: atom_id res chain seq x y z
N MET A 1 0.63 22.63 17.90
CA MET A 1 0.41 22.11 16.53
C MET A 1 -0.62 20.99 16.60
N LYS A 2 -1.76 21.13 15.90
CA LYS A 2 -2.85 20.13 15.92
C LYS A 2 -2.39 18.86 15.18
N LYS A 3 -2.27 17.72 15.87
CA LYS A 3 -2.11 16.41 15.24
C LYS A 3 -3.37 16.16 14.40
N LYS A 4 -3.25 16.21 13.07
CA LYS A 4 -4.34 15.75 12.18
C LYS A 4 -4.54 14.27 12.47
N GLY A 5 -5.74 13.92 12.93
CA GLY A 5 -6.13 12.54 13.20
C GLY A 5 -5.80 11.67 12.00
N PHE A 6 -4.95 10.68 12.26
CA PHE A 6 -4.63 9.59 11.38
C PHE A 6 -5.86 8.67 11.32
N ASP A 7 -6.48 8.55 10.15
CA ASP A 7 -7.71 7.76 9.98
C ASP A 7 -7.37 6.37 9.42
N MET A 8 -6.83 5.51 10.29
CA MET A 8 -6.47 4.12 10.01
C MET A 8 -7.65 3.33 9.40
N SER A 9 -8.86 3.67 9.82
CA SER A 9 -10.13 3.08 9.38
C SER A 9 -10.34 3.14 7.86
N LYS A 10 -9.84 4.20 7.20
CA LYS A 10 -10.01 4.37 5.75
C LYS A 10 -9.12 3.44 4.92
N LEU A 11 -7.94 3.11 5.43
CA LEU A 11 -7.03 2.14 4.79
C LEU A 11 -7.59 0.72 4.95
N GLU A 12 -8.12 0.39 6.13
CA GLU A 12 -8.73 -0.92 6.40
C GLU A 12 -10.03 -1.13 5.60
N ASP A 13 -10.90 -0.11 5.46
CA ASP A 13 -12.08 -0.16 4.59
C ASP A 13 -11.70 -0.38 3.12
N THR A 14 -10.64 0.29 2.66
CA THR A 14 -10.14 0.13 1.29
C THR A 14 -9.59 -1.29 1.07
N LEU A 15 -8.83 -1.83 2.02
CA LEU A 15 -8.32 -3.20 1.95
C LEU A 15 -9.45 -4.23 1.92
N ALA A 16 -10.50 -4.03 2.74
CA ALA A 16 -11.68 -4.89 2.77
C ALA A 16 -12.44 -4.85 1.44
N ARG A 17 -12.63 -3.66 0.85
CA ARG A 17 -13.26 -3.48 -0.46
C ARG A 17 -12.49 -4.15 -1.60
N LEU A 18 -11.16 -4.09 -1.56
CA LEU A 18 -10.30 -4.75 -2.55
C LEU A 18 -10.25 -6.29 -2.40
N SER A 19 -10.73 -6.82 -1.28
CA SER A 19 -10.90 -8.26 -1.07
C SER A 19 -12.27 -8.78 -1.52
N ASN A 20 -13.27 -7.92 -1.74
CA ASN A 20 -14.59 -8.32 -2.26
C ASN A 20 -14.69 -8.07 -3.79
N PRO A 21 -14.67 -9.12 -4.63
CA PRO A 21 -14.66 -8.98 -6.09
C PRO A 21 -16.00 -8.54 -6.73
N GLU A 22 -17.06 -8.25 -5.97
CA GLU A 22 -18.44 -8.24 -6.50
C GLU A 22 -19.03 -6.88 -6.95
N THR A 23 -18.28 -5.76 -7.02
CA THR A 23 -18.90 -4.42 -7.27
C THR A 23 -18.36 -3.61 -8.46
N SER A 24 -17.97 -4.24 -9.58
CA SER A 24 -17.79 -3.47 -10.83
C SER A 24 -18.10 -4.25 -12.11
N THR A 25 -19.24 -3.92 -12.71
CA THR A 25 -19.74 -4.40 -14.01
C THR A 25 -19.14 -3.64 -15.21
N TRP A 26 -17.88 -3.22 -15.14
CA TRP A 26 -17.14 -2.72 -16.30
C TRP A 26 -15.92 -3.62 -16.53
N THR A 27 -15.85 -4.32 -17.67
CA THR A 27 -14.81 -5.32 -18.00
C THR A 27 -13.74 -4.77 -18.96
N PRO A 28 -12.78 -3.97 -18.50
CA PRO A 28 -11.44 -3.93 -19.07
C PRO A 28 -10.70 -5.23 -18.80
N SER A 29 -9.72 -5.57 -19.64
CA SER A 29 -8.89 -6.77 -19.49
C SER A 29 -8.42 -6.98 -18.03
N PRO A 30 -8.72 -8.14 -17.41
CA PRO A 30 -8.70 -8.33 -15.95
C PRO A 30 -7.31 -8.19 -15.31
N ARG A 31 -6.23 -8.41 -16.06
CA ARG A 31 -4.86 -8.24 -15.56
C ARG A 31 -4.45 -6.78 -15.42
N THR A 32 -4.83 -5.92 -16.36
CA THR A 32 -4.31 -4.54 -16.44
C THR A 32 -5.01 -3.60 -15.47
N GLN A 33 -6.28 -3.84 -15.16
CA GLN A 33 -7.05 -3.05 -14.19
C GLN A 33 -6.65 -3.35 -12.75
N ARG A 34 -6.50 -4.63 -12.40
CA ARG A 34 -6.14 -5.06 -11.04
C ARG A 34 -4.78 -4.50 -10.62
N THR A 35 -3.79 -4.52 -11.52
CA THR A 35 -2.48 -3.92 -11.28
C THR A 35 -2.54 -2.39 -11.12
N LYS A 36 -3.44 -1.67 -11.81
CA LYS A 36 -3.62 -0.22 -11.61
C LYS A 36 -4.19 0.10 -10.23
N VAL A 37 -5.17 -0.68 -9.79
CA VAL A 37 -5.80 -0.53 -8.48
C VAL A 37 -4.79 -0.84 -7.37
N ASP A 38 -4.09 -1.97 -7.46
CA ASP A 38 -3.06 -2.35 -6.49
C ASP A 38 -1.92 -1.32 -6.43
N ARG A 39 -1.51 -0.77 -7.59
CA ARG A 39 -0.49 0.29 -7.65
C ARG A 39 -0.98 1.56 -6.95
N LYS A 40 -2.22 1.97 -7.17
CA LYS A 40 -2.79 3.15 -6.50
C LYS A 40 -2.82 2.93 -4.99
N PHE A 41 -3.29 1.77 -4.54
CA PHE A 41 -3.33 1.41 -3.12
C PHE A 41 -1.93 1.44 -2.47
N PHE A 42 -0.92 0.90 -3.16
CA PHE A 42 0.47 0.98 -2.72
C PHE A 42 1.00 2.40 -2.60
N LEU A 43 0.75 3.26 -3.59
CA LEU A 43 1.17 4.67 -3.55
C LEU A 43 0.48 5.43 -2.42
N ASP A 44 -0.82 5.22 -2.22
CA ASP A 44 -1.57 5.83 -1.13
C ASP A 44 -0.98 5.40 0.23
N THR A 45 -0.68 4.10 0.39
CA THR A 45 -0.03 3.56 1.60
C THR A 45 1.35 4.17 1.84
N LEU A 46 2.16 4.34 0.77
CA LEU A 46 3.50 4.92 0.88
C LEU A 46 3.46 6.40 1.27
N VAL A 47 2.43 7.14 0.85
CA VAL A 47 2.20 8.52 1.30
C VAL A 47 1.88 8.55 2.79
N GLU A 48 1.00 7.66 3.27
CA GLU A 48 0.67 7.58 4.70
C GLU A 48 1.87 7.17 5.55
N PHE A 49 2.67 6.22 5.07
CA PHE A 49 3.93 5.81 5.70
C PHE A 49 4.88 7.00 5.91
N LYS A 50 5.03 7.85 4.89
CA LYS A 50 5.82 9.09 4.98
C LYS A 50 5.23 10.13 5.92
N LYS A 51 3.90 10.27 5.96
CA LYS A 51 3.22 11.20 6.88
C LYS A 51 3.36 10.78 8.34
N ALA A 52 3.45 9.49 8.62
CA ALA A 52 3.72 8.97 9.95
C ALA A 52 5.16 9.24 10.43
N GLY A 53 6.02 9.79 9.56
CA GLY A 53 7.40 10.16 9.89
C GLY A 53 8.44 9.13 9.47
N TYR A 54 8.04 8.07 8.76
CA TYR A 54 8.95 7.02 8.30
C TYR A 54 9.45 7.28 6.87
N GLU A 55 10.71 6.93 6.60
CA GLU A 55 11.29 7.09 5.26
C GLU A 55 11.29 5.78 4.48
N ALA A 56 10.65 5.81 3.32
CA ALA A 56 10.70 4.73 2.34
C ALA A 56 10.88 5.25 0.91
N THR A 57 11.70 4.54 0.14
CA THR A 57 11.79 4.68 -1.32
C THR A 57 11.34 3.38 -1.97
N TRP A 58 10.98 3.43 -3.25
CA TRP A 58 10.57 2.23 -3.97
C TRP A 58 10.98 2.30 -5.43
N SER A 59 11.18 1.15 -6.04
CA SER A 59 11.34 0.99 -7.47
C SER A 59 10.48 -0.18 -7.97
N ASN A 60 10.07 -0.10 -9.22
CA ASN A 60 9.38 -1.20 -9.91
C ASN A 60 10.34 -1.77 -10.96
N LYS A 61 10.45 -3.10 -10.98
CA LYS A 61 11.08 -3.84 -12.07
C LYS A 61 10.14 -4.96 -12.50
N HIS A 62 9.43 -4.74 -13.62
CA HIS A 62 8.39 -5.63 -14.13
C HIS A 62 7.28 -5.90 -13.10
N THR A 63 7.18 -7.13 -12.62
CA THR A 63 6.20 -7.60 -11.62
C THR A 63 6.69 -7.46 -10.19
N ARG A 64 7.96 -7.06 -9.98
CA ARG A 64 8.56 -6.91 -8.65
C ARG A 64 8.58 -5.46 -8.23
N VAL A 65 8.26 -5.24 -6.97
CA VAL A 65 8.38 -3.95 -6.28
C VAL A 65 9.48 -4.09 -5.25
N GLU A 66 10.53 -3.30 -5.40
CA GLU A 66 11.57 -3.16 -4.38
C GLU A 66 11.20 -1.96 -3.52
N LEU A 67 11.01 -2.19 -2.23
CA LEU A 67 10.70 -1.18 -1.23
C LEU A 67 11.92 -1.06 -0.31
N ARG A 68 12.53 0.12 -0.22
CA ARG A 68 13.63 0.39 0.71
C ARG A 68 13.12 1.22 1.88
N ILE A 69 13.21 0.66 3.08
CA ILE A 69 12.82 1.32 4.33
C ILE A 69 14.13 1.53 5.11
N TYR A 70 14.48 2.79 5.41
CA TYR A 70 15.77 3.13 6.06
C TYR A 70 16.98 2.45 5.38
N ASP A 71 17.06 2.55 4.06
CA ASP A 71 18.10 1.94 3.20
C ASP A 71 18.10 0.40 3.13
N VAL A 72 17.26 -0.30 3.91
CA VAL A 72 17.13 -1.75 3.85
C VAL A 72 16.17 -2.15 2.72
N PRO A 73 16.62 -2.91 1.70
CA PRO A 73 15.79 -3.30 0.56
C PRO A 73 14.94 -4.54 0.86
N TYR A 74 13.65 -4.46 0.52
CA TYR A 74 12.68 -5.54 0.59
C TYR A 74 12.02 -5.74 -0.79
N ILE A 75 11.97 -6.97 -1.28
CA ILE A 75 11.45 -7.26 -2.62
C ILE A 75 10.12 -8.01 -2.51
N TYR A 76 9.08 -7.46 -3.14
CA TYR A 76 7.73 -8.03 -3.16
C TYR A 76 7.28 -8.33 -4.58
N TRP A 77 6.55 -9.43 -4.75
CA TRP A 77 5.93 -9.82 -6.02
C TRP A 77 4.58 -9.11 -6.19
N GLY A 78 4.64 -7.82 -6.51
CA GLY A 78 3.49 -6.98 -6.84
C GLY A 78 3.18 -5.90 -5.80
N PHE A 79 2.40 -4.91 -6.22
CA PHE A 79 2.08 -3.73 -5.42
C PHE A 79 1.25 -4.04 -4.16
N ARG A 80 0.34 -5.02 -4.23
CA ARG A 80 -0.50 -5.40 -3.09
C ARG A 80 0.33 -5.90 -1.89
N ARG A 81 1.26 -6.83 -2.13
CA ARG A 81 2.15 -7.39 -1.11
C ARG A 81 3.07 -6.31 -0.51
N ALA A 82 3.58 -5.40 -1.35
CA ALA A 82 4.39 -4.29 -0.87
C ALA A 82 3.58 -3.32 0.01
N ALA A 83 2.31 -3.08 -0.31
CA ALA A 83 1.42 -2.25 0.50
C ALA A 83 1.07 -2.92 1.84
N GLU A 84 0.76 -4.21 1.83
CA GLU A 84 0.49 -5.01 3.04
C GLU A 84 1.68 -4.95 4.01
N ALA A 85 2.91 -5.09 3.50
CA ALA A 85 4.12 -4.99 4.32
C ALA A 85 4.33 -3.59 4.94
N LEU A 86 4.00 -2.52 4.22
CA LEU A 86 4.04 -1.16 4.77
C LEU A 86 3.03 -0.99 5.91
N ILE A 87 1.82 -1.53 5.75
CA ILE A 87 0.78 -1.47 6.79
C ILE A 87 1.20 -2.26 8.02
N GLU A 88 1.74 -3.47 7.84
CA GLU A 88 2.25 -4.31 8.93
C GLU A 88 3.34 -3.56 9.72
N ARG A 89 4.30 -2.94 9.02
CA ARG A 89 5.35 -2.14 9.66
C ARG A 89 4.84 -0.93 10.43
N MET A 90 3.84 -0.22 9.88
CA MET A 90 3.20 0.89 10.60
C MET A 90 2.45 0.40 11.85
N LYS A 91 1.86 -0.80 11.80
CA LYS A 91 1.21 -1.40 12.97
C LYS A 91 2.23 -1.78 14.03
N GLU A 92 3.32 -2.44 13.64
CA GLU A 92 4.42 -2.78 14.56
C GLU A 92 4.94 -1.53 15.29
N TRP A 93 5.27 -0.46 14.56
CA TRP A 93 5.82 0.76 15.18
C TRP A 93 4.83 1.65 15.93
N ASN A 94 3.52 1.52 15.70
CA ASN A 94 2.52 2.24 16.50
C ASN A 94 2.13 1.51 17.78
N ASN A 95 2.45 0.21 17.88
CA ASN A 95 2.12 -0.63 19.03
C ASN A 95 3.30 -0.80 20.01
N GLU A 96 4.45 -0.19 19.68
CA GLU A 96 5.66 -0.08 20.49
C GLU A 96 5.72 1.30 21.16
#